data_AF-A0A1G0WA82-F1
#
_entry.id   AF-A0A1G0WA82-F1
#
_cell.length_a   1.000
_cell.length_b   1.000
_cell.length_c   1.000
_cell.angle_alpha   90.00
_cell.angle_beta   90.00
_cell.angle_gamma   90.00
#
_symmetry.space_group_name_H-M   'P 1'
#
loop_
_entity.id
_entity.type
_entity.pdbx_description
1 polymer ?
#
loop_
_entity_poly.entity_id
_entity_poly.type
_entity_poly.pdbx_seq_one_letter_code
_entity_poly.pdbx_strand_id
1 'polypeptide(L)'
;MTLTFIEEFKGETWLEVFLLKGASSEEKHIRELSSIVRWLNPSKTQLNTIARPPCEKYAEGLSSQELKYLCKCFSGKVEAIADFKGGKEEKSFFVDESSIINLLKRRPCTGKEISDSLDLNFSEVLKLLEHLCSEGTAICEENNGKLYYKINSGMLR
;
A
#
# COMPACT_ATOMS: atom_id res chain seq x y z
N MET A 1 -12.28 -0.27 -20.04
CA MET A 1 -12.87 -1.54 -19.59
C MET A 1 -14.31 -1.57 -20.07
N THR A 2 -14.69 -2.57 -20.87
CA THR A 2 -16.06 -2.73 -21.40
C THR A 2 -16.70 -3.96 -20.76
N LEU A 3 -18.04 -4.05 -20.76
CA LEU A 3 -18.74 -5.26 -20.28
C LEU A 3 -18.28 -6.51 -21.03
N THR A 4 -18.16 -6.42 -22.35
CA THR A 4 -17.70 -7.52 -23.22
C THR A 4 -16.33 -8.04 -22.79
N PHE A 5 -15.42 -7.14 -22.39
CA PHE A 5 -14.11 -7.55 -21.89
C PHE A 5 -14.21 -8.31 -20.56
N ILE A 6 -15.05 -7.86 -19.62
CA ILE A 6 -15.22 -8.51 -18.32
C ILE A 6 -15.86 -9.90 -18.49
N GLU A 7 -16.84 -10.04 -19.39
CA GLU A 7 -17.54 -11.30 -19.64
C GLU A 7 -16.66 -12.34 -20.34
N GLU A 8 -15.81 -11.91 -21.27
CA GLU A 8 -14.94 -12.82 -22.05
C GLU A 8 -13.62 -13.15 -21.33
N PHE A 9 -13.17 -12.29 -20.42
CA PHE A 9 -11.91 -12.48 -19.72
C PHE A 9 -12.03 -13.52 -18.60
N LYS A 10 -11.33 -14.64 -18.76
CA LYS A 10 -11.36 -15.77 -17.82
C LYS A 10 -10.53 -15.55 -16.54
N GLY A 11 -9.82 -14.44 -16.42
CA GLY A 11 -9.01 -14.10 -15.25
C GLY A 11 -9.72 -13.13 -14.30
N GLU A 12 -9.03 -12.74 -13.23
CA GLU A 12 -9.56 -11.71 -12.32
C GLU A 12 -9.47 -10.32 -12.94
N THR A 13 -10.55 -9.55 -12.82
CA THR A 13 -10.61 -8.16 -13.26
C THR A 13 -10.49 -7.21 -12.08
N TRP A 14 -9.51 -6.31 -12.15
CA TRP A 14 -9.25 -5.33 -11.11
C TRP A 14 -9.57 -3.94 -11.65
N LEU A 15 -10.40 -3.20 -10.92
CA LEU A 15 -10.79 -1.84 -11.26
C LEU A 15 -10.22 -0.86 -10.24
N GLU A 16 -9.35 0.05 -10.68
CA GLU A 16 -8.86 1.14 -9.84
C GLU A 16 -9.68 2.42 -10.08
N VAL A 17 -10.09 3.07 -8.99
CA VAL A 17 -10.84 4.34 -8.99
C VAL A 17 -10.04 5.37 -8.22
N PHE A 18 -9.61 6.42 -8.92
CA PHE A 18 -8.83 7.51 -8.34
C PHE A 18 -9.74 8.65 -7.87
N LEU A 19 -9.67 8.98 -6.58
CA LEU A 19 -10.54 9.96 -5.92
C LEU A 19 -9.75 11.20 -5.50
N LEU A 20 -10.39 12.36 -5.67
CA LEU A 20 -9.87 13.69 -5.33
C LEU A 20 -10.83 14.38 -4.38
N LYS A 21 -10.28 15.00 -3.34
CA LYS A 21 -11.07 15.70 -2.34
C LYS A 21 -11.75 16.92 -2.96
N GLY A 22 -13.04 17.11 -2.66
CA GLY A 22 -13.84 18.23 -3.17
C GLY A 22 -14.14 18.15 -4.67
N ALA A 23 -13.88 17.01 -5.31
CA ALA A 23 -14.22 16.74 -6.70
C ALA A 23 -14.91 15.37 -6.80
N SER A 24 -14.15 14.31 -7.10
CA SER A 24 -14.72 12.96 -7.22
C SER A 24 -15.10 12.31 -5.89
N SER A 25 -14.72 12.91 -4.75
CA SER A 25 -15.15 12.48 -3.42
C SER A 25 -16.54 12.99 -3.01
N GLU A 26 -17.16 13.88 -3.79
CA GLU A 26 -18.50 14.38 -3.47
C GLU A 26 -19.55 13.27 -3.57
N GLU A 27 -20.53 13.32 -2.69
CA GLU A 27 -21.54 12.26 -2.52
C GLU A 27 -22.28 11.92 -3.82
N LYS A 28 -22.55 12.92 -4.67
CA LYS A 28 -23.15 12.74 -5.99
C LYS A 28 -22.28 11.85 -6.89
N HIS A 29 -20.99 12.19 -7.03
CA HIS A 29 -20.06 11.43 -7.86
C HIS A 29 -19.81 10.03 -7.31
N ILE A 30 -19.73 9.88 -5.98
CA ILE A 30 -19.58 8.57 -5.34
C ILE A 30 -20.78 7.66 -5.63
N ARG A 31 -22.02 8.19 -5.62
CA ARG A 31 -23.21 7.42 -6.01
C ARG A 31 -23.17 6.97 -7.47
N GLU A 32 -22.79 7.87 -8.37
CA GLU A 32 -22.66 7.57 -9.80
C GLU A 32 -21.59 6.49 -10.04
N LEU A 33 -20.40 6.68 -9.45
CA LEU A 33 -19.30 5.71 -9.52
C LEU A 33 -19.69 4.35 -8.93
N SER A 34 -20.32 4.32 -7.75
CA SER A 34 -20.80 3.07 -7.15
C SER A 34 -21.78 2.34 -8.06
N SER A 35 -22.64 3.06 -8.77
CA SER A 35 -23.61 2.46 -9.69
C SER A 35 -22.90 1.84 -10.90
N ILE A 36 -21.89 2.52 -11.44
CA ILE A 36 -21.05 2.00 -12.53
C ILE A 36 -20.25 0.77 -12.08
N VAL A 37 -19.60 0.83 -10.92
CA VAL A 37 -18.82 -0.30 -10.38
C VAL A 37 -19.71 -1.52 -10.17
N ARG A 38 -20.92 -1.33 -9.63
CA ARG A 38 -21.91 -2.40 -9.48
C ARG A 38 -22.31 -3.02 -10.82
N TRP A 39 -22.50 -2.18 -11.84
CA TRP A 39 -22.87 -2.62 -13.17
C TRP A 39 -21.74 -3.39 -13.88
N LEU A 40 -20.50 -2.93 -13.73
CA LEU A 40 -19.31 -3.61 -14.27
C LEU A 40 -18.99 -4.91 -13.53
N ASN A 41 -19.28 -4.97 -12.22
CA ASN A 41 -19.04 -6.12 -11.35
C ASN A 41 -17.64 -6.75 -11.47
N PRO A 42 -16.55 -5.96 -11.28
CA PRO A 42 -15.19 -6.48 -11.33
C PRO A 42 -14.89 -7.44 -10.18
N SER A 43 -13.90 -8.31 -10.35
CA SER A 43 -13.46 -9.23 -9.27
C SER A 43 -12.95 -8.48 -8.04
N LYS A 44 -12.34 -7.31 -8.24
CA LYS A 44 -11.79 -6.45 -7.19
C LYS A 44 -11.86 -4.98 -7.59
N THR A 45 -12.19 -4.10 -6.66
CA THR A 45 -12.12 -2.64 -6.82
C THR A 45 -11.12 -2.04 -5.83
N GLN A 46 -10.28 -1.13 -6.29
CA GLN A 46 -9.30 -0.44 -5.47
C GLN A 46 -9.58 1.07 -5.53
N LEU A 47 -9.78 1.69 -4.38
CA LEU A 47 -9.87 3.14 -4.27
C LEU A 47 -8.49 3.71 -3.97
N ASN A 48 -8.10 4.71 -4.75
CA ASN A 48 -6.83 5.39 -4.63
C ASN A 48 -7.03 6.90 -4.55
N THR A 49 -6.03 7.63 -4.05
CA THR A 49 -6.02 9.10 -3.96
C THR A 49 -4.58 9.60 -4.07
N ILE A 50 -4.39 10.92 -4.11
CA ILE A 50 -3.07 11.53 -4.10
C ILE A 50 -2.29 11.07 -2.85
N ALA A 51 -1.19 10.35 -3.11
CA ALA A 51 -0.32 9.71 -2.13
C ALA A 51 1.13 10.27 -2.17
N ARG A 52 1.42 11.12 -3.15
CA ARG A 52 2.70 11.81 -3.34
C ARG A 52 2.45 13.31 -3.42
N PRO A 53 3.46 14.17 -3.12
CA PRO A 53 3.31 15.60 -3.26
C PRO A 53 2.81 15.93 -4.68
N PRO A 54 1.62 16.53 -4.83
CA PRO A 54 1.11 16.88 -6.15
C PRO A 54 1.96 18.01 -6.74
N CYS A 55 2.12 18.03 -8.07
CA CYS A 55 2.78 19.14 -8.76
C CYS A 55 1.91 20.42 -8.69
N GLU A 56 0.59 20.24 -8.65
CA GLU A 56 -0.43 21.27 -8.60
C GLU A 56 -0.93 21.52 -7.16
N LYS A 57 -0.92 22.79 -6.73
CA LYS A 57 -1.28 23.20 -5.35
C LYS A 57 -2.75 22.98 -4.95
N TYR A 58 -3.65 22.80 -5.92
CA TYR A 58 -5.09 22.65 -5.69
C TYR A 58 -5.55 21.19 -5.60
N ALA A 59 -4.66 20.23 -5.91
CA ALA A 59 -5.00 18.82 -5.93
C ALA A 59 -4.82 18.26 -4.52
N GLU A 60 -5.91 18.09 -3.78
CA GLU A 60 -5.88 17.54 -2.42
C GLU A 60 -6.33 16.08 -2.41
N GLY A 61 -5.52 15.22 -1.77
CA GLY A 61 -5.88 13.83 -1.53
C GLY A 61 -6.89 13.70 -0.39
N LEU A 62 -7.70 12.64 -0.44
CA LEU A 62 -8.46 12.18 0.73
C LEU A 62 -7.50 11.67 1.81
N SER A 63 -7.91 11.76 3.07
CA SER A 63 -7.28 11.08 4.19
C SER A 63 -7.55 9.57 4.17
N SER A 64 -6.80 8.80 4.98
CA SER A 64 -7.01 7.35 5.10
C SER A 64 -8.41 7.01 5.60
N GLN A 65 -8.94 7.79 6.54
CA GLN A 65 -10.30 7.60 7.06
C GLN A 65 -11.36 7.90 6.02
N GLU A 66 -11.22 9.01 5.28
CA GLU A 66 -12.17 9.36 4.20
C GLU A 66 -12.17 8.29 3.11
N LEU A 67 -11.00 7.81 2.67
CA LEU A 67 -10.91 6.78 1.64
C LEU A 67 -11.52 5.45 2.10
N LYS A 68 -11.27 5.03 3.35
CA LYS A 68 -11.89 3.84 3.96
C LYS A 68 -13.41 4.00 4.15
N TYR A 69 -13.87 5.20 4.49
CA TYR A 69 -15.30 5.48 4.60
C TYR A 69 -15.97 5.30 3.24
N LEU A 70 -15.37 5.86 2.18
CA LEU A 70 -15.89 5.76 0.82
C LEU A 70 -15.89 4.33 0.28
N CYS A 71 -14.97 3.44 0.69
CA CYS A 71 -15.04 2.01 0.35
C CYS A 71 -16.40 1.39 0.71
N LYS A 72 -17.03 1.82 1.81
CA LYS A 72 -18.34 1.31 2.26
C LYS A 72 -19.49 1.71 1.34
N CYS A 73 -19.29 2.71 0.48
CA CYS A 73 -20.28 3.15 -0.49
C CYS A 73 -20.33 2.25 -1.73
N PHE A 74 -19.29 1.44 -1.97
CA PHE A 74 -19.21 0.55 -3.13
C PHE A 74 -19.59 -0.88 -2.76
N SER A 75 -20.19 -1.62 -3.70
CA SER A 75 -20.51 -3.04 -3.55
C SER A 75 -19.38 -3.94 -4.05
N GLY A 76 -19.19 -5.09 -3.41
CA GLY A 76 -18.19 -6.10 -3.81
C GLY A 76 -16.91 -6.04 -2.99
N LYS A 77 -15.82 -6.65 -3.50
CA LYS A 77 -14.50 -6.62 -2.86
C LYS A 77 -13.83 -5.28 -3.16
N VAL A 78 -13.88 -4.35 -2.19
CA VAL A 78 -13.32 -3.00 -2.33
C VAL A 78 -12.26 -2.75 -1.25
N GLU A 79 -11.11 -2.20 -1.64
CA GLU A 79 -10.05 -1.82 -0.71
C GLU A 79 -9.49 -0.42 -1.00
N ALA A 80 -8.87 0.20 -0.01
CA ALA A 80 -8.16 1.47 -0.13
C ALA A 80 -6.65 1.21 -0.26
N ILE A 81 -6.00 1.73 -1.31
CA ILE A 81 -4.59 1.42 -1.63
C ILE A 81 -3.66 2.63 -1.67
N ALA A 82 -4.10 3.81 -1.23
CA ALA A 82 -3.25 4.99 -1.27
C ALA A 82 -2.08 4.91 -0.29
N ASP A 83 -0.86 5.20 -0.79
CA ASP A 83 0.35 5.35 0.02
C ASP A 83 0.27 6.66 0.82
N PHE A 84 -0.43 6.64 1.95
CA PHE A 84 -0.52 7.78 2.86
C PHE A 84 0.84 8.06 3.52
N LYS A 85 1.72 8.78 2.82
CA LYS A 85 2.93 9.34 3.44
C LYS A 85 2.52 10.46 4.39
N GLY A 86 2.37 10.12 5.66
CA GLY A 86 2.12 11.09 6.73
C GLY A 86 0.72 11.00 7.33
N GLY A 87 0.56 10.08 8.29
CA GLY A 87 -0.61 10.04 9.16
C GLY A 87 -0.40 9.01 10.25
N LYS A 88 0.04 9.47 11.42
CA LYS A 88 -0.01 8.68 12.67
C LYS A 88 -1.48 8.37 12.95
N GLU A 89 -1.97 7.28 12.39
CA GLU A 89 -3.15 6.59 12.87
C GLU A 89 -2.70 5.25 13.41
N GLU A 90 -3.15 4.97 14.62
CA GLU A 90 -3.02 3.71 15.34
C GLU A 90 -3.55 2.55 14.48
N LYS A 91 -2.72 2.08 13.54
CA LYS A 91 -2.84 0.75 12.97
C LYS A 91 -2.07 -0.16 13.90
N SER A 92 -2.82 -0.86 14.72
CA SER A 92 -2.42 -2.12 15.36
C SER A 92 -1.48 -2.95 14.46
N PHE A 93 -0.19 -2.98 14.80
CA PHE A 93 0.75 -4.10 14.66
C PHE A 93 0.73 -4.95 13.37
N PHE A 94 0.57 -4.35 12.20
CA PHE A 94 1.08 -4.94 10.96
C PHE A 94 1.77 -3.86 10.14
N VAL A 95 2.92 -3.40 10.64
CA VAL A 95 3.96 -2.92 9.74
C VAL A 95 4.35 -4.14 8.91
N ASP A 96 4.20 -4.04 7.60
CA ASP A 96 4.28 -5.17 6.68
C ASP A 96 5.72 -5.71 6.59
N GLU A 97 6.01 -6.70 7.43
CA GLU A 97 7.27 -7.45 7.41
C GLU A 97 7.61 -7.96 6.01
N SER A 98 6.59 -8.29 5.21
CA SER A 98 6.77 -8.74 3.83
C SER A 98 7.37 -7.65 2.93
N SER A 99 7.10 -6.37 3.21
CA SER A 99 7.71 -5.23 2.52
C SER A 99 9.21 -5.10 2.86
N ILE A 100 9.62 -5.30 4.12
CA ILE A 100 11.04 -5.33 4.50
C ILE A 100 11.74 -6.52 3.85
N ILE A 101 11.13 -7.71 3.90
CA ILE A 101 11.66 -8.92 3.27
C ILE A 101 11.84 -8.70 1.75
N ASN A 102 10.84 -8.17 1.06
CA ASN A 102 10.90 -7.91 -0.39
C ASN A 102 11.98 -6.88 -0.75
N LEU A 103 12.21 -5.88 0.10
CA LEU A 103 13.29 -4.91 -0.07
C LEU A 103 14.66 -5.58 0.10
N LEU A 104 14.83 -6.39 1.15
CA LEU A 104 16.07 -7.12 1.45
C LEU A 104 16.39 -8.23 0.43
N LYS A 105 15.38 -8.83 -0.20
CA LYS A 105 15.55 -9.78 -1.33
C LYS A 105 16.18 -9.11 -2.55
N ARG A 106 15.93 -7.82 -2.77
CA ARG A 106 16.47 -7.07 -3.91
C ARG A 106 17.88 -6.56 -3.66
N ARG A 107 18.18 -6.09 -2.44
CA ARG A 107 19.50 -5.58 -2.05
C ARG A 107 19.66 -5.51 -0.51
N PRO A 108 20.87 -5.72 0.02
CA PRO A 108 21.16 -5.39 1.41
C PRO A 108 20.93 -3.89 1.69
N CYS A 109 20.33 -3.57 2.83
CA CYS A 109 20.01 -2.19 3.24
C CYS A 109 20.31 -1.96 4.72
N THR A 110 20.65 -0.74 5.10
CA THR A 110 20.70 -0.33 6.51
C THR A 110 19.29 -0.11 7.06
N GLY A 111 19.11 -0.19 8.38
CA GLY A 111 17.80 0.12 9.00
C GLY A 111 17.31 1.53 8.66
N LYS A 112 18.22 2.49 8.48
CA LYS A 112 17.87 3.87 8.09
C LYS A 112 17.36 3.92 6.66
N GLU A 113 18.04 3.26 5.73
CA GLU A 113 17.59 3.17 4.33
C GLU A 113 16.24 2.47 4.20
N ILE A 114 15.95 1.47 5.05
CA ILE A 114 14.65 0.79 5.09
C ILE A 114 13.56 1.73 5.61
N SER A 115 13.84 2.44 6.71
CA SER A 115 12.96 3.48 7.25
C SER A 115 12.63 4.56 6.22
N ASP A 116 13.66 5.09 5.54
CA ASP A 116 13.50 6.11 4.50
C ASP A 116 12.75 5.59 3.26
N SER A 117 12.99 4.33 2.86
CA SER A 117 12.39 3.74 1.66
C SER A 117 10.92 3.34 1.86
N LEU A 118 10.57 2.85 3.05
CA LEU A 118 9.23 2.37 3.38
C LEU A 118 8.38 3.40 4.16
N ASP A 119 8.95 4.58 4.44
CA ASP A 119 8.33 5.64 5.23
C ASP A 119 7.87 5.15 6.62
N LEU A 120 8.66 4.26 7.22
CA LEU A 120 8.40 3.64 8.51
C LEU A 120 9.20 4.32 9.61
N ASN A 121 8.70 4.30 10.85
CA ASN A 121 9.47 4.79 11.98
C ASN A 121 10.73 3.94 12.17
N PHE A 122 11.89 4.58 12.33
CA PHE A 122 13.16 3.89 12.50
C PHE A 122 13.16 2.90 13.67
N SER A 123 12.52 3.24 14.79
CA SER A 123 12.41 2.35 15.96
C SER A 123 11.54 1.12 15.69
N GLU A 124 10.52 1.24 14.83
CA GLU A 124 9.68 0.10 14.41
C GLU A 124 10.44 -0.81 13.44
N VAL A 125 11.17 -0.20 12.50
CA VAL A 125 12.06 -0.92 11.59
C VAL A 125 13.10 -1.75 12.35
N LEU A 126 13.73 -1.17 13.39
CA LEU A 126 14.67 -1.90 14.22
C LEU A 126 14.04 -3.10 14.92
N LYS A 127 12.84 -2.95 15.50
CA LYS A 127 12.12 -4.07 16.15
C LYS A 127 11.83 -5.21 15.18
N LEU A 128 11.44 -4.90 13.94
CA LEU A 128 11.17 -5.91 12.92
C LEU A 128 12.45 -6.57 12.42
N LEU A 129 13.53 -5.81 12.24
CA LEU A 129 14.82 -6.37 11.86
C LEU A 129 15.39 -7.28 12.96
N GLU A 130 15.24 -6.90 14.23
CA GLU A 130 15.57 -7.77 15.37
C GLU A 130 14.76 -9.06 15.33
N HIS A 131 13.44 -8.97 15.09
CA HIS A 131 12.58 -10.14 14.95
C HIS A 131 13.03 -11.05 13.78
N LEU A 132 13.20 -10.49 12.58
CA LEU A 132 13.66 -11.22 11.38
C LEU A 132 15.04 -11.86 11.55
N CYS A 133 15.93 -11.22 12.29
CA CYS A 133 17.22 -11.80 12.64
C CYS A 133 17.10 -12.92 13.68
N SER A 134 16.20 -12.78 14.65
CA SER A 134 15.94 -13.84 15.66
C SER A 134 15.33 -15.10 15.05
N GLU A 135 14.50 -14.95 14.01
CA GLU A 135 13.92 -16.07 13.27
C GLU A 135 14.87 -16.65 12.21
N GLY A 136 16.01 -16.00 11.97
CA GLY A 136 16.99 -16.43 10.99
C GLY A 136 16.63 -16.10 9.54
N THR A 137 15.53 -15.37 9.29
CA THR A 137 15.09 -14.94 7.95
C THR A 137 16.01 -13.85 7.37
N ALA A 138 16.56 -12.97 8.21
CA ALA A 138 17.55 -11.97 7.84
C ALA A 138 18.83 -12.11 8.67
N ILE A 139 19.96 -11.69 8.12
CA ILE A 139 21.23 -11.56 8.83
C ILE A 139 21.75 -10.13 8.72
N CYS A 140 22.49 -9.70 9.75
CA CYS A 140 23.14 -8.40 9.76
C CYS A 140 24.65 -8.57 9.54
N GLU A 141 25.24 -7.66 8.77
CA GLU A 141 26.67 -7.58 8.50
C GLU A 141 27.13 -6.13 8.63
N GLU A 142 28.27 -5.93 9.27
CA GLU A 142 28.90 -4.62 9.32
C GLU A 142 29.78 -4.44 8.08
N ASN A 143 29.56 -3.33 7.37
CA ASN A 143 30.39 -2.94 6.23
C ASN A 143 30.68 -1.45 6.29
N ASN A 144 31.97 -1.08 6.26
CA ASN A 144 32.44 0.30 6.34
C ASN A 144 31.83 1.10 7.51
N GLY A 145 31.72 0.50 8.70
CA GLY A 145 31.17 1.12 9.90
C GLY A 145 29.65 1.35 9.88
N LYS A 146 28.93 0.69 8.96
CA LYS A 146 27.47 0.71 8.88
C LYS A 146 26.92 -0.71 8.95
N LEU A 147 25.83 -0.87 9.68
CA LEU A 147 25.13 -2.15 9.81
C LEU A 147 24.13 -2.32 8.68
N TYR A 148 24.37 -3.31 7.83
CA TYR A 148 23.51 -3.72 6.73
C TYR A 148 22.76 -5.00 7.09
N TYR A 149 21.52 -5.11 6.63
CA TYR A 149 20.68 -6.29 6.76
C TYR A 149 20.49 -6.91 5.38
N LYS A 150 20.45 -8.24 5.30
CA LYS A 150 20.19 -9.00 4.07
C LYS A 150 19.42 -10.29 4.37
N ILE A 151 18.74 -10.86 3.38
CA ILE A 151 18.06 -12.14 3.54
C ILE A 151 19.08 -13.26 3.75
N ASN A 152 18.76 -14.16 4.68
CA ASN A 152 19.53 -15.37 4.87
C ASN A 152 19.25 -16.36 3.74
N SER A 153 20.13 -16.39 2.74
CA SER A 153 20.03 -17.31 1.60
C SER A 153 20.12 -18.80 1.99
N GLY A 154 20.42 -19.12 3.26
CA GLY A 154 20.41 -20.49 3.80
C GLY A 154 19.02 -21.11 4.00
N MET A 155 17.95 -20.32 3.97
CA MET A 155 16.55 -20.78 4.15
C MET A 155 15.75 -20.94 2.83
N LEU A 156 16.33 -20.63 1.67
CA LEU A 156 15.68 -20.79 0.35
C LEU A 156 15.89 -22.20 -0.27
N ARG A 157 16.12 -23.23 0.56
CA ARG A 157 16.25 -24.64 0.13
C ARG A 157 15.14 -25.49 0.73
#